data_AF-A0A1F6FP90-F1
#
_entry.id   AF-A0A1F6FP90-F1
#
_cell.length_a   1.000
_cell.length_b   1.000
_cell.length_c   1.000
_cell.angle_alpha   90.00
_cell.angle_beta   90.00
_cell.angle_gamma   90.00
#
_symmetry.space_group_name_H-M   'P 1'
#
loop_
_entity.id
_entity.type
_entity.pdbx_description
1 polymer ?
#
loop_
_entity_poly.entity_id
_entity_poly.type
_entity_poly.pdbx_seq_one_letter_code
_entity_poly.pdbx_strand_id
1 'polypeptide(L)'
;MPKRLILKLSGELFRSQEIALDLNKTKAVAQEIIKLKKDYEIGIVFGGGNIFRGRDVSDVKLNMATAHYIGMTATLVNALALKSIFDLLDVASRIISSLDFSEVIGVSNKFDLNKYFASGEIIIFAGGTGNPFVTTDTAAVIHALEIKAEFILKGTKVTGVYDLNPNLYPQARQYRKLSYQEYLQIPAATILDKVAATMAEEHHLPIYIFKWGKDMLKKAAKFKANGTLIN
;
A
#
# COMPACT_ATOMS: atom_id res chain seq x y z
N MET A 1 -15.57 12.56 13.72
CA MET A 1 -14.53 11.50 13.77
C MET A 1 -13.41 11.88 12.82
N PRO A 2 -12.15 11.51 13.09
CA PRO A 2 -11.05 11.74 12.15
C PRO A 2 -11.33 11.03 10.82
N LYS A 3 -10.81 11.59 9.73
CA LYS A 3 -10.90 10.95 8.42
C LYS A 3 -9.99 9.73 8.37
N ARG A 4 -10.48 8.60 7.86
CA ARG A 4 -9.68 7.39 7.67
C ARG A 4 -9.15 7.29 6.25
N LEU A 5 -7.93 6.79 6.11
CA LEU A 5 -7.35 6.46 4.80
C LEU A 5 -6.56 5.16 4.85
N ILE A 6 -6.42 4.53 3.69
CA ILE A 6 -5.41 3.49 3.47
C ILE A 6 -4.23 4.11 2.72
N LEU A 7 -3.03 3.91 3.26
CA LEU A 7 -1.78 4.18 2.56
C LEU A 7 -1.26 2.87 1.97
N LYS A 8 -1.38 2.74 0.65
CA LYS A 8 -0.83 1.61 -0.10
C LYS A 8 0.57 1.94 -0.61
N LEU A 9 1.58 1.25 -0.09
CA LEU A 9 2.98 1.44 -0.45
C LEU A 9 3.55 0.23 -1.20
N SER A 10 4.61 0.46 -1.96
CA SER A 10 5.44 -0.62 -2.47
C SER A 10 6.50 -0.98 -1.43
N GLY A 11 6.74 -2.28 -1.20
CA GLY A 11 7.85 -2.74 -0.35
C GLY A 11 9.22 -2.25 -0.82
N GLU A 12 9.34 -1.92 -2.11
CA GLU A 12 10.51 -1.28 -2.70
C GLU A 12 10.97 0.01 -2.01
N LEU A 13 10.07 0.69 -1.30
CA LEU A 13 10.45 1.87 -0.53
C LEU A 13 11.37 1.53 0.64
N PHE A 14 11.39 0.27 1.09
CA PHE A 14 12.26 -0.23 2.16
C PHE A 14 13.57 -0.79 1.64
N ARG A 15 13.80 -0.83 0.32
CA ARG A 15 14.98 -1.42 -0.29
C ARG A 15 16.06 -0.39 -0.62
N SER A 16 17.33 -0.69 -0.33
CA SER A 16 18.50 0.01 -0.86
C SER A 16 19.03 -0.67 -2.14
N GLN A 17 20.13 -0.20 -2.72
CA GLN A 17 20.69 -0.86 -3.91
C GLN A 17 21.09 -2.31 -3.58
N GLU A 18 21.67 -2.53 -2.40
CA GLU A 18 22.27 -3.81 -2.00
C GLU A 18 21.41 -4.61 -1.01
N ILE A 19 20.60 -3.92 -0.19
CA ILE A 19 19.88 -4.54 0.92
C ILE A 19 18.38 -4.53 0.65
N ALA A 20 17.76 -5.72 0.70
CA ALA A 20 16.32 -5.91 0.50
C ALA A 20 15.47 -5.15 1.55
N LEU A 21 15.96 -5.02 2.78
CA LEU A 21 15.31 -4.32 3.87
C LEU A 21 16.31 -3.38 4.58
N ASP A 22 16.31 -2.12 4.16
CA ASP A 22 17.11 -1.04 4.71
C ASP A 22 16.29 -0.26 5.75
N LEU A 23 16.66 -0.41 7.03
CA LEU A 23 15.97 0.23 8.15
C LEU A 23 16.06 1.75 8.15
N ASN A 24 17.08 2.37 7.53
CA ASN A 24 17.14 3.82 7.39
C ASN A 24 16.08 4.32 6.41
N LYS A 25 15.84 3.58 5.32
CA LYS A 25 14.74 3.88 4.40
C LYS A 25 13.38 3.62 5.02
N THR A 26 13.22 2.52 5.76
CA THR A 26 12.00 2.24 6.54
C THR A 26 11.73 3.36 7.54
N LYS A 27 12.76 3.87 8.24
CA LYS A 27 12.66 5.03 9.13
C LYS A 27 12.21 6.30 8.42
N ALA A 28 12.77 6.59 7.24
CA ALA A 28 12.34 7.73 6.44
C ALA A 28 10.85 7.62 6.04
N VAL A 29 10.38 6.41 5.68
CA VAL A 29 8.96 6.17 5.39
C VAL A 29 8.10 6.39 6.64
N ALA A 30 8.48 5.81 7.78
CA ALA A 30 7.77 5.99 9.05
C ALA A 30 7.62 7.47 9.41
N GLN A 31 8.69 8.26 9.28
CA GLN A 31 8.66 9.69 9.55
C GLN A 31 7.66 10.45 8.66
N GLU A 32 7.54 10.10 7.37
CA GLU A 32 6.52 10.71 6.50
C GLU A 32 5.10 10.35 6.95
N ILE A 33 4.87 9.10 7.37
CA ILE A 33 3.55 8.63 7.86
C ILE A 33 3.17 9.37 9.16
N ILE A 34 4.12 9.53 10.09
CA ILE A 34 3.90 10.22 11.37
C ILE A 34 3.44 11.66 11.16
N LYS A 35 3.99 12.35 10.15
CA LYS A 35 3.55 13.71 9.81
C LYS A 35 2.06 13.77 9.42
N LEU A 36 1.53 12.71 8.83
CA LEU A 36 0.13 12.62 8.39
C LEU A 36 -0.82 12.18 9.52
N LYS A 37 -0.31 11.39 10.48
CA LYS A 37 -1.08 10.81 11.60
C LYS A 37 -1.84 11.85 12.44
N LYS A 38 -1.40 13.11 12.45
CA LYS A 38 -2.06 14.20 13.18
C LYS A 38 -3.43 14.57 12.59
N ASP A 39 -3.61 14.34 11.30
CA ASP A 39 -4.77 14.78 10.54
C ASP A 39 -5.72 13.61 10.19
N TYR A 40 -5.24 12.35 10.29
CA TYR A 40 -5.95 11.16 9.81
C TYR A 40 -5.71 9.92 10.68
N GLU A 41 -6.71 9.05 10.72
CA GLU A 41 -6.57 7.65 11.13
C GLU A 41 -6.03 6.83 9.94
N ILE A 42 -4.91 6.14 10.14
CA ILE A 42 -4.12 5.57 9.02
C ILE A 42 -4.07 4.05 9.13
N GLY A 43 -4.58 3.38 8.10
CA GLY A 43 -4.24 1.99 7.79
C GLY A 43 -3.16 1.93 6.72
N ILE A 44 -2.25 0.96 6.82
CA ILE A 44 -1.12 0.80 5.89
C ILE A 44 -1.21 -0.59 5.27
N VAL A 45 -1.04 -0.64 3.95
CA VAL A 45 -0.83 -1.88 3.20
C VAL A 45 0.44 -1.73 2.37
N PHE A 46 1.34 -2.71 2.40
CA PHE A 46 2.52 -2.68 1.52
C PHE A 46 2.77 -4.02 0.82
N GLY A 47 3.38 -3.94 -0.36
CA GLY A 47 3.88 -5.11 -1.08
C GLY A 47 5.14 -5.71 -0.45
N GLY A 48 5.45 -6.96 -0.80
CA GLY A 48 6.68 -7.67 -0.41
C GLY A 48 7.80 -7.65 -1.47
N GLY A 49 7.64 -6.81 -2.50
CA GLY A 49 8.50 -6.82 -3.71
C GLY A 49 9.97 -6.49 -3.49
N ASN A 50 10.33 -5.95 -2.32
CA ASN A 50 11.72 -5.75 -1.95
C ASN A 50 12.45 -7.04 -1.56
N ILE A 51 11.72 -8.03 -1.03
CA ILE A 51 12.26 -9.33 -0.59
C ILE A 51 11.98 -10.40 -1.64
N PHE A 52 10.75 -10.44 -2.18
CA PHE A 52 10.36 -11.45 -3.15
C PHE A 52 9.53 -10.86 -4.28
N ARG A 53 9.92 -11.16 -5.50
CA ARG A 53 9.17 -10.85 -6.72
C ARG A 53 9.01 -12.14 -7.51
N GLY A 54 7.77 -12.58 -7.72
CA GLY A 54 7.51 -13.83 -8.45
C GLY A 54 8.11 -13.86 -9.86
N ARG A 55 8.28 -12.70 -10.50
CA ARG A 55 8.91 -12.58 -11.83
C ARG A 55 10.43 -12.81 -11.83
N ASP A 56 11.10 -12.65 -10.68
CA ASP A 56 12.55 -12.75 -10.58
C ASP A 56 13.00 -14.22 -10.38
N VAL A 57 12.06 -15.17 -10.34
CA VAL A 57 12.28 -16.59 -10.06
C VAL A 57 11.84 -17.47 -11.25
N SER A 58 11.81 -16.91 -12.47
CA SER A 58 11.30 -17.58 -13.68
C SER A 58 11.96 -18.92 -14.00
N ASP A 59 13.20 -19.11 -13.56
CA ASP A 59 14.01 -20.28 -13.90
C ASP A 59 13.75 -21.48 -12.98
N VAL A 60 13.07 -21.25 -11.84
CA VAL A 60 12.66 -22.30 -10.90
C VAL A 60 11.16 -22.51 -11.05
N LYS A 61 10.74 -23.75 -11.32
CA LYS A 61 9.31 -24.14 -11.43
C LYS A 61 8.61 -24.16 -10.06
N LEU A 62 8.51 -23.00 -9.42
CA LEU A 62 7.77 -22.85 -8.18
C LEU A 62 6.26 -22.81 -8.47
N ASN A 63 5.46 -23.47 -7.64
CA ASN A 63 4.01 -23.33 -7.69
C ASN A 63 3.62 -21.85 -7.43
N MET A 64 2.77 -21.28 -8.28
CA MET A 64 2.33 -19.88 -8.16
C MET A 64 1.67 -19.56 -6.82
N ALA A 65 0.91 -20.49 -6.24
CA ALA A 65 0.31 -20.30 -4.92
C ALA A 65 1.40 -20.16 -3.84
N THR A 66 2.42 -20.99 -3.90
CA THR A 66 3.60 -20.90 -3.01
C THR A 66 4.33 -19.57 -3.21
N ALA A 67 4.54 -19.13 -4.44
CA ALA A 67 5.15 -17.83 -4.73
C ALA A 67 4.35 -16.67 -4.11
N HIS A 68 3.02 -16.73 -4.15
CA HIS A 68 2.16 -15.73 -3.52
C HIS A 68 2.25 -15.78 -1.99
N TYR A 69 2.31 -16.96 -1.37
CA TYR A 69 2.54 -17.08 0.08
C TYR A 69 3.90 -16.53 0.49
N ILE A 70 4.97 -16.78 -0.26
CA ILE A 70 6.28 -16.15 0.00
C ILE A 70 6.16 -14.62 -0.07
N GLY A 71 5.46 -14.10 -1.08
CA GLY A 71 5.17 -12.67 -1.20
C GLY A 71 4.36 -12.10 -0.02
N MET A 72 3.36 -12.83 0.47
CA MET A 72 2.59 -12.46 1.66
C MET A 72 3.45 -12.47 2.92
N THR A 73 4.29 -13.49 3.12
CA THR A 73 5.25 -13.54 4.24
C THR A 73 6.26 -12.40 4.17
N ALA A 74 6.73 -12.02 2.99
CA ALA A 74 7.58 -10.83 2.81
C ALA A 74 6.90 -9.54 3.29
N THR A 75 5.56 -9.43 3.16
CA THR A 75 4.85 -8.30 3.80
C THR A 75 4.90 -8.38 5.32
N LEU A 76 4.80 -9.55 5.95
CA LEU A 76 4.94 -9.67 7.41
C LEU A 76 6.32 -9.20 7.90
N VAL A 77 7.39 -9.55 7.17
CA VAL A 77 8.75 -9.05 7.46
C VAL A 77 8.81 -7.51 7.40
N ASN A 78 8.24 -6.92 6.35
CA ASN A 78 8.13 -5.46 6.22
C ASN A 78 7.30 -4.82 7.36
N ALA A 79 6.24 -5.50 7.81
CA ALA A 79 5.37 -5.05 8.89
C ALA A 79 6.11 -4.98 10.22
N LEU A 80 6.86 -6.04 10.55
CA LEU A 80 7.68 -6.09 11.75
C LEU A 80 8.73 -4.99 11.75
N ALA A 81 9.41 -4.78 10.63
CA ALA A 81 10.40 -3.72 10.50
C ALA A 81 9.78 -2.33 10.71
N LEU A 82 8.65 -2.04 10.06
CA LEU A 82 7.98 -0.76 10.20
C LEU A 82 7.43 -0.55 11.62
N LYS A 83 6.84 -1.58 12.22
CA LYS A 83 6.38 -1.53 13.61
C LYS A 83 7.53 -1.25 14.58
N SER A 84 8.65 -1.97 14.44
CA SER A 84 9.83 -1.75 15.30
C SER A 84 10.35 -0.31 15.19
N ILE A 85 10.36 0.26 13.98
CA ILE A 85 10.70 1.67 13.78
C ILE A 85 9.68 2.60 14.44
N PHE A 86 8.37 2.31 14.38
CA PHE A 86 7.37 3.11 15.10
C PHE A 86 7.56 3.04 16.61
N ASP A 87 7.85 1.85 17.15
CA ASP A 87 8.12 1.66 18.57
C ASP A 87 9.36 2.48 19.01
N LEU A 88 10.43 2.50 18.20
CA LEU A 88 11.62 3.35 18.42
C LEU A 88 11.35 4.86 18.33
N LEU A 89 10.23 5.27 17.73
CA LEU A 89 9.82 6.66 17.58
C LEU A 89 8.66 7.02 18.51
N ASP A 90 8.34 6.15 19.48
CA ASP A 90 7.24 6.30 20.44
C ASP A 90 5.87 6.49 19.77
N VAL A 91 5.63 5.78 18.66
CA VAL A 91 4.38 5.84 17.90
C VAL A 91 3.61 4.54 18.06
N ALA A 92 2.43 4.63 18.67
CA ALA A 92 1.52 3.51 18.84
C ALA A 92 1.12 2.94 17.47
N SER A 93 1.41 1.65 17.26
CA SER A 93 1.08 0.93 16.03
C SER A 93 0.83 -0.55 16.29
N ARG A 94 0.02 -1.16 15.42
CA ARG A 94 -0.39 -2.56 15.50
C ARG A 94 -0.35 -3.23 14.15
N ILE A 95 0.13 -4.47 14.13
CA ILE A 95 0.07 -5.32 12.94
C ILE A 95 -1.22 -6.13 13.00
N ILE A 96 -1.97 -6.16 11.89
CA ILE A 96 -3.11 -7.05 11.65
C ILE A 96 -2.73 -7.95 10.48
N SER A 97 -2.67 -9.25 10.72
CA SER A 97 -2.28 -10.23 9.70
C SER A 97 -3.49 -10.97 9.14
N SER A 98 -3.49 -11.20 7.82
CA SER A 98 -4.42 -12.13 7.16
C SER A 98 -3.92 -13.59 7.18
N LEU A 99 -2.67 -13.84 7.58
CA LEU A 99 -2.11 -15.17 7.87
C LEU A 99 -1.98 -15.35 9.39
N ASP A 100 -2.14 -16.57 9.89
CA ASP A 100 -1.87 -16.81 11.31
C ASP A 100 -0.38 -16.60 11.61
N PHE A 101 -0.10 -15.62 12.46
CA PHE A 101 1.24 -15.19 12.87
C PHE A 101 1.26 -14.74 14.33
N SER A 102 0.30 -15.25 15.10
CA SER A 102 -0.04 -14.79 16.46
C SER A 102 1.09 -14.94 17.46
N GLU A 103 1.95 -15.94 17.32
CA GLU A 103 3.12 -16.14 18.19
C GLU A 103 4.12 -14.98 18.13
N VAL A 104 4.20 -14.27 17.00
CA VAL A 104 5.18 -13.19 16.79
C VAL A 104 4.58 -11.81 17.02
N ILE A 105 3.37 -11.55 16.51
CA ILE A 105 2.73 -10.22 16.58
C ILE A 105 1.70 -10.08 17.70
N GLY A 106 1.48 -11.16 18.46
CA GLY A 106 0.38 -11.27 19.41
C GLY A 106 -0.97 -11.49 18.74
N VAL A 107 -1.99 -11.74 19.55
CA VAL A 107 -3.37 -11.88 19.06
C VAL A 107 -3.92 -10.48 18.78
N SER A 108 -4.31 -10.24 17.53
CA SER A 108 -4.98 -9.02 17.12
C SER A 108 -6.23 -9.37 16.33
N ASN A 109 -7.33 -8.68 16.64
CA ASN A 109 -8.64 -9.01 16.09
C ASN A 109 -9.10 -7.91 15.12
N LYS A 110 -9.50 -8.32 13.90
CA LYS A 110 -10.09 -7.41 12.91
C LYS A 110 -11.39 -6.75 13.43
N PHE A 111 -12.11 -7.38 14.34
CA PHE A 111 -13.32 -6.79 14.94
C PHE A 111 -13.03 -5.60 15.86
N ASP A 112 -11.80 -5.46 16.36
CA ASP A 112 -11.39 -4.38 17.27
C ASP A 112 -10.74 -3.18 16.57
N LEU A 113 -10.74 -3.14 15.23
CA LEU A 113 -10.10 -2.06 14.45
C LEU A 113 -10.54 -0.66 14.88
N ASN A 114 -11.83 -0.47 15.17
CA ASN A 114 -12.34 0.82 15.66
C ASN A 114 -11.76 1.21 17.03
N LYS A 115 -11.54 0.24 17.91
CA LYS A 115 -10.94 0.47 19.23
C LYS A 115 -9.47 0.87 19.08
N TYR A 116 -8.73 0.21 18.20
CA TYR A 116 -7.33 0.53 17.94
C TYR A 116 -7.16 1.91 17.28
N PHE A 117 -8.07 2.29 16.37
CA PHE A 117 -8.05 3.66 15.84
C PHE A 117 -8.40 4.69 16.91
N ALA A 118 -9.37 4.40 17.79
CA ALA A 118 -9.75 5.28 18.89
C ALA A 118 -8.63 5.48 19.93
N SER A 119 -7.76 4.49 20.15
CA SER A 119 -6.52 4.64 20.95
C SER A 119 -5.39 5.38 20.20
N GLY A 120 -5.64 5.80 18.96
CA GLY A 120 -4.70 6.52 18.14
C GLY A 120 -3.61 5.62 17.53
N GLU A 121 -3.82 4.32 17.42
CA GLU A 121 -2.85 3.42 16.80
C GLU A 121 -2.84 3.57 15.27
N ILE A 122 -1.65 3.47 14.67
CA ILE A 122 -1.51 3.21 13.23
C ILE A 122 -1.68 1.72 12.98
N ILE A 123 -2.55 1.34 12.03
CA ILE A 123 -2.81 -0.06 11.71
C ILE A 123 -1.99 -0.49 10.50
N ILE A 124 -1.22 -1.55 10.65
CA ILE A 124 -0.38 -2.14 9.61
C ILE A 124 -1.01 -3.47 9.18
N PHE A 125 -1.64 -3.51 8.02
CA PHE A 125 -2.18 -4.74 7.46
C PHE A 125 -1.10 -5.50 6.69
N ALA A 126 -0.91 -6.77 7.06
CA ALA A 126 0.09 -7.66 6.50
C ALA A 126 -0.53 -9.01 6.10
N GLY A 127 0.21 -9.78 5.30
CA GLY A 127 -0.28 -11.04 4.73
C GLY A 127 -1.24 -10.85 3.55
N GLY A 128 -1.35 -9.64 2.99
CA GLY A 128 -2.30 -9.34 1.90
C GLY A 128 -3.73 -9.74 2.28
N THR A 129 -4.41 -10.47 1.39
CA THR A 129 -5.73 -11.04 1.67
C THR A 129 -5.69 -12.41 2.33
N GLY A 130 -4.50 -12.96 2.57
CA GLY A 130 -4.31 -14.36 2.98
C GLY A 130 -4.55 -15.38 1.86
N ASN A 131 -4.99 -14.94 0.68
CA ASN A 131 -5.34 -15.80 -0.44
C ASN A 131 -4.39 -15.58 -1.62
N PRO A 132 -3.84 -16.66 -2.22
CA PRO A 132 -3.09 -16.56 -3.46
C PRO A 132 -3.91 -15.97 -4.61
N PHE A 133 -3.21 -15.48 -5.65
CA PHE A 133 -3.79 -14.90 -6.87
C PHE A 133 -4.50 -13.56 -6.68
N VAL A 134 -4.38 -12.98 -5.49
CA VAL A 134 -4.88 -11.65 -5.16
C VAL A 134 -3.73 -10.69 -4.96
N THR A 135 -3.84 -9.46 -5.49
CA THR A 135 -2.78 -8.46 -5.38
C THR A 135 -2.85 -7.71 -4.04
N THR A 136 -1.78 -7.00 -3.71
CA THR A 136 -1.79 -6.06 -2.57
C THR A 136 -2.58 -4.78 -2.84
N ASP A 137 -2.93 -4.49 -4.09
CA ASP A 137 -3.84 -3.39 -4.42
C ASP A 137 -5.29 -3.80 -4.09
N THR A 138 -5.69 -5.02 -4.43
CA THR A 138 -7.00 -5.57 -4.01
C THR A 138 -7.11 -5.67 -2.49
N ALA A 139 -6.04 -6.10 -1.80
CA ALA A 139 -6.00 -6.11 -0.33
C ALA A 139 -6.18 -4.70 0.26
N ALA A 140 -5.60 -3.66 -0.37
CA ALA A 140 -5.78 -2.28 0.07
C ALA A 140 -7.24 -1.80 -0.08
N VAL A 141 -7.94 -2.21 -1.13
CA VAL A 141 -9.37 -1.92 -1.30
C VAL A 141 -10.20 -2.65 -0.24
N ILE A 142 -9.97 -3.94 -0.03
CA ILE A 142 -10.69 -4.72 1.00
C ILE A 142 -10.54 -4.08 2.39
N HIS A 143 -9.31 -3.79 2.81
CA HIS A 143 -9.07 -3.18 4.12
C HIS A 143 -9.60 -1.75 4.22
N ALA A 144 -9.59 -0.99 3.12
CA ALA A 144 -10.22 0.33 3.08
C ALA A 144 -11.72 0.25 3.35
N LEU A 145 -12.41 -0.74 2.75
CA LEU A 145 -13.84 -0.97 2.98
C LEU A 145 -14.10 -1.44 4.43
N GLU A 146 -13.29 -2.36 4.96
CA GLU A 146 -13.39 -2.84 6.35
C GLU A 146 -13.32 -1.70 7.37
N ILE A 147 -12.40 -0.75 7.18
CA ILE A 147 -12.22 0.37 8.10
C ILE A 147 -13.07 1.59 7.75
N LYS A 148 -13.85 1.56 6.67
CA LYS A 148 -14.60 2.70 6.12
C LYS A 148 -13.70 3.90 5.82
N ALA A 149 -12.59 3.65 5.14
CA ALA A 149 -11.68 4.70 4.69
C ALA A 149 -12.36 5.60 3.64
N GLU A 150 -12.04 6.89 3.67
CA GLU A 150 -12.57 7.86 2.69
C GLU A 150 -11.86 7.79 1.34
N PHE A 151 -10.60 7.32 1.31
CA PHE A 151 -9.82 7.17 0.09
C PHE A 151 -8.57 6.30 0.33
N ILE A 152 -7.96 5.87 -0.77
CA ILE A 152 -6.66 5.20 -0.79
C ILE A 152 -5.60 6.14 -1.38
N LEU A 153 -4.48 6.29 -0.68
CA LEU A 153 -3.27 6.90 -1.22
C LEU A 153 -2.33 5.80 -1.71
N LYS A 154 -2.11 5.74 -3.02
CA LYS A 154 -1.19 4.76 -3.63
C LYS A 154 0.14 5.42 -3.97
N GLY A 155 1.13 5.21 -3.11
CA GLY A 155 2.49 5.70 -3.31
C GLY A 155 3.28 4.82 -4.28
N THR A 156 3.76 5.39 -5.39
CA THR A 156 4.49 4.65 -6.44
C THR A 156 5.80 5.33 -6.83
N LYS A 157 6.57 4.72 -7.76
CA LYS A 157 7.79 5.32 -8.31
C LYS A 157 7.51 6.33 -9.44
N VAL A 158 6.31 6.31 -10.03
CA VAL A 158 5.87 7.22 -11.10
C VAL A 158 4.86 8.24 -10.56
N THR A 159 4.65 9.33 -11.28
CA THR A 159 3.82 10.45 -10.81
C THR A 159 2.32 10.19 -10.88
N GLY A 160 1.85 9.34 -11.79
CA GLY A 160 0.42 9.07 -11.96
C GLY A 160 0.12 8.05 -13.06
N VAL A 161 -1.10 8.09 -13.58
CA VAL A 161 -1.55 7.32 -14.74
C VAL A 161 -1.26 8.11 -16.01
N TYR A 162 -0.80 7.42 -17.05
CA TYR A 162 -0.45 7.98 -18.35
C TYR A 162 -1.21 7.25 -19.47
N ASP A 163 -1.39 7.93 -20.60
CA ASP A 163 -1.95 7.36 -21.83
C ASP A 163 -1.04 6.29 -22.45
N LEU A 164 0.28 6.51 -22.38
CA LEU A 164 1.34 5.62 -22.85
C LEU A 164 2.35 5.36 -21.73
N ASN A 165 3.18 4.33 -21.88
CA ASN A 165 4.25 4.10 -20.91
C ASN A 165 5.30 5.24 -20.97
N PRO A 166 5.44 6.07 -19.92
CA PRO A 166 6.32 7.24 -19.96
C PRO A 166 7.81 6.90 -19.99
N ASN A 167 8.19 5.65 -19.68
CA ASN A 167 9.58 5.20 -19.79
C ASN A 167 9.95 4.82 -21.23
N LEU A 168 8.97 4.51 -22.07
CA LEU A 168 9.16 4.12 -23.48
C LEU A 168 8.84 5.28 -24.43
N TYR A 169 7.90 6.14 -24.04
CA TYR A 169 7.36 7.21 -24.87
C TYR A 169 7.49 8.55 -24.15
N PRO A 170 8.49 9.39 -24.49
CA PRO A 170 8.70 10.69 -23.87
C PRO A 170 7.50 11.65 -23.98
N GLN A 171 6.66 11.46 -24.99
CA GLN A 171 5.45 12.25 -25.24
C GLN A 171 4.24 11.84 -24.40
N ALA A 172 4.36 10.81 -23.53
CA ALA A 172 3.26 10.32 -22.72
C ALA A 172 2.65 11.43 -21.85
N ARG A 173 1.32 11.51 -21.88
CA ARG A 173 0.54 12.54 -21.16
C ARG A 173 -0.06 11.94 -19.91
N GLN A 174 0.18 12.61 -18.78
CA GLN A 174 -0.37 12.21 -17.49
C GLN A 174 -1.82 12.67 -17.36
N TYR A 175 -2.69 11.80 -16.87
CA TYR A 175 -4.04 12.16 -16.46
C TYR A 175 -4.04 12.78 -15.06
N ARG A 176 -4.87 13.81 -14.84
CA ARG A 176 -5.07 14.41 -13.51
C ARG A 176 -6.21 13.78 -12.74
N LYS A 177 -7.26 13.45 -13.46
CA LYS A 177 -8.47 12.82 -12.95
C LYS A 177 -8.95 11.83 -14.01
N LEU A 178 -9.46 10.69 -13.57
CA LEU A 178 -10.06 9.65 -14.39
C LEU A 178 -11.27 9.08 -13.65
N SER A 179 -12.28 8.65 -14.40
CA SER A 179 -13.22 7.66 -13.88
C SER A 179 -12.59 6.27 -13.86
N TYR A 180 -13.16 5.35 -13.08
CA TYR A 180 -12.74 3.94 -13.11
C TYR A 180 -12.92 3.32 -14.50
N GLN A 181 -14.01 3.66 -15.19
CA GLN A 181 -14.26 3.19 -16.55
C GLN A 181 -13.18 3.67 -17.52
N GLU A 182 -12.81 4.95 -17.46
CA GLU A 182 -11.71 5.49 -18.26
C GLU A 182 -10.40 4.77 -17.94
N TYR A 183 -10.09 4.56 -16.65
CA TYR A 183 -8.89 3.85 -16.22
C TYR A 183 -8.82 2.42 -16.80
N LEU A 184 -9.92 1.67 -16.73
CA LEU A 184 -10.00 0.28 -17.20
C LEU A 184 -9.84 0.14 -18.73
N GLN A 185 -10.13 1.21 -19.49
CA GLN A 185 -9.99 1.23 -20.94
C GLN A 185 -8.59 1.61 -21.42
N ILE A 186 -7.70 2.12 -20.55
CA ILE A 186 -6.32 2.47 -20.93
C ILE A 186 -5.46 1.21 -20.98
N PRO A 187 -5.03 0.72 -22.16
CA PRO A 187 -4.33 -0.56 -22.25
C PRO A 187 -2.94 -0.53 -21.59
N ALA A 188 -2.30 0.64 -21.54
CA ALA A 188 -0.99 0.84 -20.94
C ALA A 188 -1.04 0.97 -19.40
N ALA A 189 -2.22 1.10 -18.79
CA ALA A 189 -2.37 1.32 -17.36
C ALA A 189 -2.15 0.00 -16.59
N THR A 190 -0.98 -0.11 -15.97
CA THR A 190 -0.57 -1.28 -15.15
C THR A 190 -0.39 -0.94 -13.68
N ILE A 191 -0.69 0.29 -13.30
CA ILE A 191 -0.32 0.83 -11.98
C ILE A 191 -1.27 0.42 -10.86
N LEU A 192 -2.51 0.07 -11.18
CA LEU A 192 -3.55 -0.43 -10.29
C LEU A 192 -4.18 -1.64 -10.98
N ASP A 193 -4.29 -2.77 -10.29
CA ASP A 193 -4.89 -3.96 -10.89
C ASP A 193 -6.39 -3.77 -11.18
N LYS A 194 -6.90 -4.47 -12.19
CA LYS A 194 -8.28 -4.30 -12.66
C LYS A 194 -9.31 -4.75 -11.63
N VAL A 195 -9.02 -5.80 -10.85
CA VAL A 195 -9.93 -6.30 -9.82
C VAL A 195 -10.09 -5.27 -8.70
N ALA A 196 -9.00 -4.67 -8.25
CA ALA A 196 -9.02 -3.58 -7.28
C ALA A 196 -9.74 -2.34 -7.83
N ALA A 197 -9.50 -1.98 -9.09
CA ALA A 197 -10.17 -0.85 -9.73
C ALA A 197 -11.69 -1.05 -9.79
N THR A 198 -12.16 -2.20 -10.27
CA THR A 198 -13.60 -2.53 -10.32
C THR A 198 -14.22 -2.57 -8.93
N MET A 199 -13.56 -3.20 -7.95
CA MET A 199 -14.08 -3.21 -6.57
C MET A 199 -14.14 -1.80 -5.96
N ALA A 200 -13.16 -0.94 -6.24
CA ALA A 200 -13.19 0.44 -5.77
C ALA A 200 -14.29 1.26 -6.44
N GLU A 201 -14.58 1.02 -7.73
CA GLU A 201 -15.70 1.61 -8.46
C GLU A 201 -17.05 1.26 -7.83
N GLU A 202 -17.31 -0.03 -7.59
CA GLU A 202 -18.57 -0.52 -6.99
C GLU A 202 -18.88 0.13 -5.64
N HIS A 203 -17.84 0.44 -4.87
CA HIS A 203 -17.94 1.05 -3.55
C HIS A 203 -17.68 2.57 -3.53
N HIS A 204 -17.53 3.21 -4.69
CA HIS A 204 -17.27 4.65 -4.82
C HIS A 204 -16.05 5.10 -3.98
N LEU A 205 -15.01 4.27 -3.88
CA LEU A 205 -13.85 4.49 -3.02
C LEU A 205 -12.70 5.14 -3.80
N PRO A 206 -12.44 6.45 -3.67
CA PRO A 206 -11.44 7.13 -4.49
C PRO A 206 -10.03 6.62 -4.26
N ILE A 207 -9.26 6.48 -5.34
CA ILE A 207 -7.84 6.11 -5.30
C ILE A 207 -7.01 7.24 -5.89
N TYR A 208 -6.07 7.76 -5.10
CA TYR A 208 -5.14 8.77 -5.54
C TYR A 208 -3.74 8.21 -5.68
N ILE A 209 -3.26 8.19 -6.93
CA ILE A 209 -1.96 7.66 -7.31
C ILE A 209 -0.97 8.81 -7.41
N PHE A 210 0.17 8.67 -6.74
CA PHE A 210 1.21 9.69 -6.73
C PHE A 210 2.62 9.10 -6.65
N LYS A 211 3.61 9.92 -6.99
CA LYS A 211 5.02 9.58 -6.77
C LYS A 211 5.37 9.77 -5.29
N TRP A 212 5.87 8.70 -4.66
CA TRP A 212 6.40 8.78 -3.32
C TRP A 212 7.66 9.67 -3.28
N GLY A 213 7.79 10.43 -2.20
CA GLY A 213 8.93 11.32 -1.98
C GLY A 213 8.80 12.08 -0.67
N LYS A 214 9.88 12.74 -0.27
CA LYS A 214 9.92 13.58 0.92
C LYS A 214 8.83 14.67 0.85
N ASP A 215 8.04 14.80 1.91
CA ASP A 215 6.94 15.76 2.06
C ASP A 215 5.80 15.62 1.03
N MET A 216 5.80 14.55 0.23
CA MET A 216 4.75 14.32 -0.78
C MET A 216 3.47 13.76 -0.17
N LEU A 217 3.57 13.00 0.92
CA LEU A 217 2.42 12.32 1.51
C LEU A 217 1.36 13.31 2.01
N LYS A 218 1.76 14.40 2.67
CA LYS A 218 0.85 15.46 3.12
C LYS A 218 0.16 16.19 1.97
N LYS A 219 0.86 16.36 0.83
CA LYS A 219 0.26 16.91 -0.40
C LYS A 219 -0.71 15.91 -1.03
N ALA A 220 -0.38 14.63 -1.02
CA ALA A 220 -1.19 13.56 -1.58
C ALA A 220 -2.52 13.38 -0.83
N ALA A 221 -2.52 13.51 0.50
CA ALA A 221 -3.74 13.47 1.31
C ALA A 221 -4.74 14.59 0.99
N LYS A 222 -4.30 15.64 0.27
CA LYS A 222 -5.13 16.72 -0.25
C LYS A 222 -5.33 16.64 -1.77
N PHE A 223 -4.90 15.55 -2.39
CA PHE A 223 -4.86 15.34 -3.85
C PHE A 223 -4.08 16.41 -4.63
N LYS A 224 -3.04 16.98 -4.01
CA LYS A 224 -2.19 18.06 -4.57
C LYS A 224 -0.74 17.63 -4.86
N ALA A 225 -0.48 16.33 -4.89
CA ALA A 225 0.85 15.77 -5.12
C ALA A 225 1.17 15.53 -6.61
N ASN A 226 0.61 16.35 -7.51
CA ASN A 226 0.84 16.25 -8.96
C ASN A 226 0.49 14.85 -9.53
N GLY A 227 -0.48 14.17 -8.93
CA GLY A 227 -0.82 12.78 -9.23
C GLY A 227 -2.05 12.63 -10.11
N THR A 228 -2.66 11.45 -10.02
CA THR A 228 -3.92 11.11 -10.69
C THR A 228 -4.94 10.67 -9.65
N LEU A 229 -6.10 11.32 -9.63
CA LEU A 229 -7.27 10.86 -8.89
C LEU A 229 -8.11 9.95 -9.78
N ILE A 230 -8.47 8.77 -9.29
CA ILE A 230 -9.45 7.88 -9.92
C ILE A 230 -10.67 7.83 -9.00
N ASN A 231 -11.85 8.17 -9.51
CA ASN A 231 -13.08 8.23 -8.71
C ASN A 231 -14.37 8.18 -9.53
#